data_AF-F3AL06-F1
#
_entry.id   AF-F3AL06-F1
#
_cell.length_a   1.000
_cell.length_b   1.000
_cell.length_c   1.000
_cell.angle_alpha   90.00
_cell.angle_beta   90.00
_cell.angle_gamma   90.00
#
_symmetry.space_group_name_H-M   'P 1'
#
loop_
_entity.id
_entity.type
_entity.pdbx_description
1 polymer ?
#
loop_
_entity_poly.entity_id
_entity_poly.type
_entity_poly.pdbx_seq_one_letter_code
_entity_poly.pdbx_strand_id
1 'polypeptide(L)'
;MTELQAEQIRKMRTQGVGYRAIASVVGLSRDIVRNYCRSHGMDGYASALTKNIQEQMMLGKACLYCGAELIQPSTGRPKKFCSDKCRREWWKAHPEKLHRKDTAIYTMTCARCGKEFTSYGNKNRKYCSHDCYIKARFWEGLEDGVQKAAD
;
A
#
# COMPACT_ATOMS: atom_id res chain seq x y z
N MET A 1 10.31 -10.17 18.59
CA MET A 1 10.50 -9.51 17.28
C MET A 1 9.23 -8.73 16.98
N THR A 2 9.33 -7.42 16.76
CA THR A 2 8.17 -6.58 16.42
C THR A 2 7.84 -6.66 14.93
N GLU A 3 6.65 -6.21 14.52
CA GLU A 3 6.27 -6.16 13.10
C GLU A 3 7.21 -5.26 12.30
N LEU A 4 7.65 -4.13 12.89
CA LEU A 4 8.62 -3.24 12.28
C LEU A 4 9.97 -3.93 12.05
N GLN A 5 10.48 -4.67 13.04
CA GLN A 5 11.72 -5.43 12.91
C GLN A 5 11.59 -6.53 11.84
N ALA A 6 10.46 -7.25 11.83
CA ALA A 6 10.21 -8.28 10.82
C ALA A 6 10.17 -7.68 9.40
N GLU A 7 9.56 -6.51 9.24
CA GLU A 7 9.52 -5.78 7.98
C GLU A 7 10.91 -5.32 7.52
N GLN A 8 11.72 -4.78 8.44
CA GLN A 8 13.11 -4.40 8.17
C GLN A 8 13.97 -5.61 7.78
N ILE A 9 13.84 -6.73 8.48
CA ILE A 9 14.57 -7.97 8.15
C ILE A 9 14.21 -8.42 6.74
N ARG A 10 12.93 -8.51 6.39
CA ARG A 10 12.47 -8.90 5.04
C ARG A 10 13.06 -7.98 3.97
N LYS A 11 12.90 -6.67 4.15
CA LYS A 11 13.36 -5.66 3.17
C LYS A 11 14.87 -5.72 2.95
N MET A 12 15.66 -5.77 4.02
CA MET A 12 17.11 -5.83 3.89
C MET A 12 17.56 -7.17 3.32
N ARG A 13 16.85 -8.25 3.64
CA ARG A 13 17.20 -9.58 3.16
C ARG A 13 16.96 -9.75 1.66
N THR A 14 15.84 -9.23 1.14
CA THR A 14 15.55 -9.21 -0.30
C THR A 14 16.49 -8.29 -1.08
N GLN A 15 17.13 -7.33 -0.42
CA GLN A 15 18.21 -6.49 -0.97
C GLN A 15 19.59 -7.16 -0.91
N GLY A 16 19.70 -8.38 -0.40
CA GLY A 16 20.96 -9.12 -0.36
C GLY A 16 21.84 -8.78 0.83
N VAL A 17 21.28 -8.16 1.88
CA VAL A 17 22.03 -7.90 3.11
C VAL A 17 22.17 -9.21 3.92
N GLY A 18 23.37 -9.45 4.44
CA GLY A 18 23.67 -10.60 5.29
C GLY A 18 23.13 -10.45 6.71
N TYR A 19 22.90 -11.58 7.39
CA TYR A 19 22.25 -11.60 8.72
C TYR A 19 22.95 -10.73 9.78
N ARG A 20 24.29 -10.64 9.77
CA ARG A 20 25.05 -9.80 10.73
C ARG A 20 24.74 -8.32 10.59
N ALA A 21 24.70 -7.81 9.36
CA ALA A 21 24.42 -6.40 9.11
C ALA A 21 22.96 -6.06 9.43
N ILE A 22 22.02 -6.94 9.05
CA ILE A 22 20.60 -6.79 9.41
C ILE A 22 20.45 -6.74 10.93
N ALA A 23 21.03 -7.71 11.65
CA ALA A 23 21.00 -7.78 13.11
C ALA A 23 21.46 -6.49 13.79
N SER A 24 22.54 -5.90 13.30
CA SER A 24 23.05 -4.61 13.78
C SER A 24 22.06 -3.46 13.58
N VAL A 25 21.35 -3.43 12.45
CA VAL A 25 20.40 -2.35 12.13
C VAL A 25 19.10 -2.49 12.92
N VAL A 26 18.58 -3.70 13.08
CA VAL A 26 17.28 -3.94 13.74
C VAL A 26 17.38 -4.11 15.25
N GLY A 27 18.60 -4.11 15.80
CA GLY A 27 18.86 -4.30 17.24
C GLY A 27 18.52 -5.70 17.75
N LEU A 28 18.78 -6.73 16.95
CA LEU A 28 18.51 -8.13 17.31
C LEU A 28 19.78 -8.98 17.19
N SER A 29 19.78 -10.18 17.77
CA SER A 29 20.88 -11.11 17.57
C SER A 29 20.89 -11.66 16.13
N ARG A 30 22.08 -11.96 15.61
CA ARG A 30 22.27 -12.60 14.30
C ARG A 30 21.53 -13.93 14.19
N ASP A 31 21.38 -14.66 15.29
CA ASP A 31 20.64 -15.92 15.34
C ASP A 31 19.11 -15.71 15.27
N ILE A 32 18.57 -14.68 15.92
CA ILE A 32 17.15 -14.30 15.78
C ILE A 32 16.83 -13.96 14.32
N VAL A 33 17.69 -13.16 13.67
CA VAL A 33 17.53 -12.80 12.25
C VAL A 33 17.62 -14.04 11.36
N ARG A 34 18.61 -14.91 11.58
CA ARG A 34 18.76 -16.16 10.81
C ARG A 34 17.54 -17.06 10.94
N ASN A 35 17.07 -17.29 12.16
CA ASN A 35 15.92 -18.15 12.43
C ASN A 35 14.65 -17.61 11.79
N TYR A 36 14.45 -16.29 11.85
CA TYR A 36 13.37 -15.63 11.14
C TYR A 36 13.47 -15.83 9.62
N CYS A 37 14.64 -15.59 9.02
CA CYS A 37 14.83 -15.79 7.59
C CYS A 37 14.58 -17.24 7.19
N ARG A 38 15.06 -18.22 7.97
CA ARG A 38 14.86 -19.65 7.68
C ARG A 38 13.40 -20.07 7.75
N SER A 39 12.64 -19.61 8.76
CA SER A 39 11.20 -19.94 8.86
C SER A 39 10.34 -19.25 7.80
N HIS A 40 10.90 -18.28 7.06
CA HIS A 40 10.23 -17.52 6.02
C HIS A 40 10.83 -17.75 4.61
N GLY A 41 11.64 -18.81 4.42
CA GLY A 41 12.20 -19.18 3.11
C GLY A 41 13.22 -18.19 2.53
N MET A 42 13.88 -17.40 3.38
CA MET A 42 14.90 -16.41 3.01
C MET A 42 16.31 -16.83 3.47
N ASP A 43 16.54 -18.12 3.61
CA ASP A 43 17.84 -18.68 4.01
C ASP A 43 18.88 -18.64 2.86
N GLY A 44 20.04 -19.27 3.06
CA GLY A 44 21.11 -19.30 2.05
C GLY A 44 21.99 -18.04 1.94
N TYR A 45 22.76 -17.94 0.84
CA TYR A 45 23.66 -16.81 0.60
C TYR A 45 22.90 -15.60 0.05
N ALA A 46 23.18 -14.42 0.61
CA ALA A 46 22.36 -13.23 0.41
C ALA A 46 22.28 -12.77 -1.06
N SER A 47 23.40 -12.78 -1.78
CA SER A 47 23.41 -12.31 -3.18
C SER A 47 22.79 -13.33 -4.14
N ALA A 48 22.98 -14.64 -3.88
CA ALA A 48 22.34 -15.70 -4.64
C ALA A 48 20.82 -15.66 -4.44
N LEU A 49 20.37 -15.49 -3.20
CA LEU A 49 18.97 -15.30 -2.85
C LEU A 49 18.38 -14.08 -3.57
N THR A 50 19.07 -12.95 -3.59
CA THR A 50 18.58 -11.72 -4.25
C THR A 50 18.39 -11.92 -5.75
N LYS A 51 19.38 -12.51 -6.43
CA LYS A 51 19.27 -12.81 -7.86
C LYS A 51 18.11 -13.75 -8.14
N ASN A 52 17.96 -14.80 -7.34
CA ASN A 52 16.86 -15.76 -7.49
C ASN A 52 15.50 -15.10 -7.24
N ILE A 53 15.35 -14.29 -6.18
CA ILE A 53 14.10 -13.58 -5.88
C ILE A 53 13.73 -12.62 -7.02
N GLN A 54 14.68 -11.86 -7.56
CA GLN A 54 14.44 -10.96 -8.68
C GLN A 54 13.95 -11.71 -9.92
N GLU A 55 14.57 -12.86 -10.23
CA GLU A 55 14.14 -13.75 -11.31
C GLU A 55 12.72 -14.28 -11.07
N GLN A 56 12.41 -14.78 -9.87
CA GLN A 56 11.08 -15.26 -9.53
C GLN A 56 10.02 -14.14 -9.57
N MET A 57 10.37 -12.91 -9.20
CA MET A 57 9.48 -11.75 -9.32
C MET A 57 9.19 -11.43 -10.79
N MET A 58 10.20 -11.47 -11.67
CA MET A 58 10.03 -11.26 -13.11
C MET A 58 9.16 -12.35 -13.75
N LEU A 59 9.29 -13.60 -13.30
CA LEU A 59 8.46 -14.72 -13.74
C LEU A 59 7.04 -14.71 -13.12
N GLY A 60 6.72 -13.75 -12.26
CA GLY A 60 5.44 -13.68 -11.56
C GLY A 60 5.21 -14.77 -10.53
N LYS A 61 6.28 -15.47 -10.10
CA LYS A 61 6.25 -16.53 -9.09
C LYS A 61 6.48 -16.02 -7.67
N ALA A 62 7.00 -14.80 -7.53
CA ALA A 62 7.23 -14.16 -6.23
C ALA A 62 6.51 -12.80 -6.12
N CYS A 63 6.14 -12.46 -4.89
CA CYS A 63 5.50 -11.20 -4.53
C CYS A 63 6.42 -10.03 -4.87
N LEU A 64 5.91 -9.04 -5.62
CA LEU A 64 6.70 -7.88 -6.05
C LEU A 64 7.19 -6.99 -4.90
N TYR A 65 6.61 -7.14 -3.69
CA TYR A 65 7.00 -6.37 -2.51
C TYR A 65 8.00 -7.10 -1.61
N CYS A 66 7.64 -8.30 -1.16
CA CYS A 66 8.42 -9.01 -0.13
C CYS A 66 9.19 -10.23 -0.66
N GLY A 67 9.02 -10.60 -1.93
CA GLY A 67 9.67 -11.77 -2.51
C GLY A 67 9.14 -13.14 -2.08
N ALA A 68 8.09 -13.18 -1.24
CA ALA A 68 7.44 -14.44 -0.88
C ALA A 68 6.82 -15.13 -2.10
N GLU A 69 6.86 -16.45 -2.14
CA GLU A 69 6.26 -17.26 -3.21
C GLU A 69 4.76 -16.97 -3.37
N LEU A 70 4.31 -16.94 -4.62
CA LEU A 70 2.92 -16.72 -4.98
C LEU A 70 2.27 -18.02 -5.45
N ILE A 71 1.21 -18.41 -4.75
CA ILE A 71 0.27 -19.41 -5.25
C ILE A 71 -0.67 -18.72 -6.23
N GLN A 72 -0.43 -18.94 -7.53
CA GLN A 72 -1.27 -18.40 -8.60
C GLN A 72 -2.64 -19.10 -8.63
N PRO A 73 -3.74 -18.37 -8.86
CA PRO A 73 -5.03 -19.00 -9.07
C PRO A 73 -5.01 -19.81 -10.37
N SER A 74 -5.76 -20.90 -10.42
CA SER A 74 -5.89 -21.74 -11.64
C SER A 74 -6.56 -21.00 -12.80
N THR A 75 -7.33 -19.95 -12.50
CA THR A 75 -8.03 -19.11 -13.48
C THR A 75 -7.96 -17.64 -13.11
N GLY A 76 -8.18 -16.76 -14.10
CA GLY A 76 -8.24 -15.32 -13.91
C GLY A 76 -6.89 -14.61 -13.93
N ARG A 77 -6.86 -13.39 -13.39
CA ARG A 77 -5.67 -12.53 -13.44
C ARG A 77 -4.60 -13.03 -12.47
N PRO A 78 -3.34 -13.18 -12.91
CA PRO A 78 -2.24 -13.56 -12.03
C PRO A 78 -2.09 -12.59 -10.84
N LYS A 79 -1.83 -13.17 -9.66
CA LYS A 79 -1.46 -12.42 -8.47
C LYS A 79 -0.09 -11.80 -8.67
N LYS A 80 0.06 -10.57 -8.16
CA LYS A 80 1.35 -9.85 -8.07
C LYS A 80 1.86 -9.73 -6.63
N PHE A 81 0.97 -9.98 -5.66
CA PHE A 81 1.22 -9.75 -4.24
C PHE A 81 0.64 -10.90 -3.42
N CYS A 82 1.34 -11.28 -2.36
CA CYS A 82 0.89 -12.34 -1.45
C CYS A 82 -0.22 -11.87 -0.49
N SER A 83 -0.40 -10.56 -0.31
CA SER A 83 -1.39 -9.98 0.60
C SER A 83 -1.78 -8.57 0.22
N ASP A 84 -2.92 -8.11 0.75
CA ASP A 84 -3.39 -6.73 0.66
C ASP A 84 -2.39 -5.73 1.24
N LYS A 85 -1.72 -6.09 2.35
CA LYS A 85 -0.65 -5.28 2.96
C LYS A 85 0.49 -5.06 1.95
N CYS A 86 1.01 -6.15 1.36
CA CYS A 86 2.09 -6.07 0.38
C CYS A 86 1.69 -5.25 -0.86
N ARG A 87 0.45 -5.40 -1.33
CA ARG A 87 -0.07 -4.59 -2.45
C ARG A 87 -0.02 -3.09 -2.10
N ARG A 88 -0.55 -2.69 -0.94
CA ARG A 88 -0.62 -1.28 -0.53
C ARG A 88 0.76 -0.66 -0.36
N GLU A 89 1.66 -1.36 0.34
CA GLU A 89 3.02 -0.85 0.56
C GLU A 89 3.80 -0.72 -0.75
N TRP A 90 3.64 -1.67 -1.68
CA TRP A 90 4.29 -1.58 -2.97
C TRP A 90 3.83 -0.35 -3.77
N TRP A 91 2.52 -0.12 -3.87
CA TRP A 91 1.98 1.04 -4.60
C TRP A 91 2.27 2.37 -3.92
N LYS A 92 2.38 2.38 -2.58
CA LYS A 92 2.83 3.56 -1.82
C LYS A 92 4.28 3.89 -2.11
N ALA A 93 5.14 2.87 -2.24
CA ALA A 93 6.56 3.04 -2.55
C ALA A 93 6.86 3.30 -4.03
N HIS A 94 5.91 2.99 -4.94
CA HIS A 94 6.07 3.14 -6.39
C HIS A 94 4.97 4.02 -7.00
N PRO A 95 4.81 5.29 -6.56
CA PRO A 95 3.81 6.19 -7.12
C PRO A 95 4.04 6.46 -8.62
N GLU A 96 5.28 6.38 -9.11
CA GLU A 96 5.64 6.54 -10.52
C GLU A 96 5.09 5.43 -11.43
N LYS A 97 4.78 4.26 -10.87
CA LYS A 97 4.10 3.16 -11.58
C LYS A 97 2.59 3.36 -11.67
N LEU A 98 2.04 4.32 -10.91
CA LEU A 98 0.64 4.68 -10.98
C LEU A 98 0.44 5.61 -12.18
N HIS A 99 0.16 5.04 -13.34
CA HIS A 99 -0.19 5.81 -14.55
C HIS A 99 -1.57 6.47 -14.37
N ARG A 100 -1.60 7.59 -13.65
CA ARG A 100 -2.78 8.45 -13.60
C ARG A 100 -2.93 9.11 -14.96
N LYS A 101 -4.13 9.02 -15.52
CA LYS A 101 -4.46 9.76 -16.73
C LYS A 101 -4.88 11.15 -16.32
N ASP A 102 -4.16 12.18 -16.78
CA ASP A 102 -4.56 13.57 -16.53
C ASP A 102 -5.95 13.86 -17.10
N THR A 103 -6.32 13.19 -18.19
CA THR A 103 -7.67 13.24 -18.79
C THR A 103 -8.77 12.65 -17.90
N ALA A 104 -8.42 11.98 -16.80
CA ALA A 104 -9.36 11.48 -15.79
C ALA A 104 -9.46 12.40 -14.56
N ILE A 105 -8.83 13.58 -14.58
CA ILE A 105 -8.98 14.61 -13.55
C ILE A 105 -10.10 15.56 -13.99
N TYR A 106 -11.17 15.62 -13.21
CA TYR A 106 -12.31 16.50 -13.48
C TYR A 106 -12.36 17.60 -12.43
N THR A 107 -12.24 18.86 -12.86
CA THR A 107 -12.50 20.03 -12.00
C THR A 107 -14.01 20.28 -11.93
N MET A 108 -14.52 20.54 -10.73
CA MET A 108 -15.96 20.68 -10.47
C MET A 108 -16.21 21.46 -9.20
N THR A 109 -17.42 22.01 -9.08
CA THR A 109 -17.83 22.83 -7.94
C THR A 109 -18.62 21.99 -6.93
N CYS A 110 -18.29 22.11 -5.64
CA CYS A 110 -19.02 21.39 -4.60
C CYS A 110 -20.44 21.94 -4.45
N ALA A 111 -21.44 21.06 -4.58
CA ALA A 111 -22.85 21.43 -4.46
C ALA A 111 -23.25 21.99 -3.08
N ARG A 112 -22.44 21.76 -2.03
CA ARG A 112 -22.71 22.25 -0.67
C ARG A 112 -21.99 23.55 -0.35
N CYS A 113 -20.67 23.60 -0.52
CA CYS A 113 -19.87 24.73 -0.06
C CYS A 113 -19.41 25.66 -1.19
N GLY A 114 -19.76 25.38 -2.44
CA GLY A 114 -19.39 26.20 -3.60
C GLY A 114 -17.89 26.17 -3.96
N LYS A 115 -17.03 25.49 -3.20
CA LYS A 115 -15.59 25.42 -3.50
C LYS A 115 -15.32 24.54 -4.72
N GLU A 116 -14.41 24.99 -5.58
CA GLU A 116 -13.84 24.17 -6.64
C GLU A 116 -12.98 23.05 -6.06
N PHE A 117 -13.05 21.88 -6.67
CA PHE A 117 -12.22 20.73 -6.33
C PHE A 117 -11.99 19.83 -7.53
N THR A 118 -10.99 18.97 -7.45
CA THR A 118 -10.68 17.97 -8.48
C THR A 118 -11.14 16.59 -8.06
N SER A 119 -11.65 15.82 -9.02
CA SER A 119 -12.09 14.44 -8.85
C SER A 119 -11.39 13.55 -9.85
N TYR A 120 -10.64 12.56 -9.36
CA TYR A 120 -9.97 11.58 -10.22
C TYR A 120 -10.90 10.40 -10.52
N GLY A 121 -11.13 10.12 -11.81
CA GLY A 121 -11.89 8.97 -12.30
C GLY A 121 -13.40 9.03 -12.07
N ASN A 122 -13.90 10.04 -11.34
CA ASN A 122 -15.33 10.22 -11.10
C ASN A 122 -15.79 11.61 -11.57
N LYS A 123 -16.31 11.67 -12.79
CA LYS A 123 -16.88 12.89 -13.39
C LYS A 123 -18.20 13.36 -12.74
N ASN A 124 -18.85 12.51 -11.96
CA ASN A 124 -20.18 12.77 -11.37
C ASN A 124 -20.12 13.08 -9.87
N ARG A 125 -18.93 13.36 -9.32
CA ARG A 125 -18.77 13.64 -7.88
C ARG A 125 -19.42 14.99 -7.53
N LYS A 126 -20.29 15.01 -6.52
CA LYS A 126 -21.05 16.22 -6.14
C LYS A 126 -20.41 17.04 -5.00
N TYR A 127 -19.62 16.39 -4.15
CA TYR A 127 -19.11 16.99 -2.93
C TYR A 127 -17.58 16.89 -2.86
N CYS A 128 -16.92 17.97 -2.43
CA CYS A 128 -15.46 17.98 -2.31
C CYS A 128 -14.99 17.00 -1.22
N SER A 129 -15.74 16.87 -0.12
CA SER A 129 -15.41 16.02 1.01
C SER A 129 -16.59 15.16 1.48
N HIS A 130 -16.29 14.13 2.28
CA HIS A 130 -17.31 13.35 2.98
C HIS A 130 -18.14 14.22 3.94
N ASP A 131 -17.51 15.18 4.62
CA ASP A 131 -18.21 16.16 5.47
C ASP A 131 -19.26 16.97 4.69
N CYS A 132 -18.93 17.44 3.48
CA CYS A 132 -19.90 18.13 2.63
C CYS A 132 -21.06 17.22 2.19
N TYR A 133 -20.79 15.93 1.96
CA TYR A 133 -21.84 14.96 1.66
C TYR A 133 -22.79 14.77 2.85
N ILE A 134 -22.25 14.57 4.06
CA ILE A 134 -23.06 14.41 5.28
C ILE A 134 -23.89 15.68 5.54
N LYS A 135 -23.28 16.87 5.44
CA LYS A 135 -23.98 18.16 5.63
C LYS A 135 -25.09 18.43 4.63
N ALA A 136 -24.84 18.22 3.34
CA ALA A 136 -25.89 18.38 2.35
C ALA A 136 -27.03 17.36 2.54
N ARG A 137 -26.72 16.12 2.97
CA ARG A 137 -27.73 15.06 3.05
C ARG A 137 -28.56 15.08 4.34
N PHE A 138 -27.97 15.50 5.45
CA PHE A 138 -28.57 15.34 6.78
C PHE A 138 -28.74 16.66 7.55
N TRP A 139 -28.17 17.77 7.07
CA TRP A 139 -28.17 19.06 7.76
C TRP A 139 -28.71 20.23 6.90
N GLU A 140 -29.30 19.99 5.72
CA GLU A 140 -30.02 21.04 4.99
C GLU A 140 -31.22 21.54 5.82
N GLY A 141 -31.12 22.78 6.31
CA GLY A 141 -32.11 23.44 7.20
C GLY A 141 -31.56 23.90 8.55
N LEU A 142 -30.34 23.51 8.94
CA LEU A 142 -29.66 23.92 10.16
C LEU A 142 -28.30 24.53 9.81
N GLU A 143 -28.21 25.86 9.76
CA GLU A 143 -26.90 26.51 9.83
C GLU A 143 -26.35 26.29 11.25
N ASP A 144 -25.18 25.66 11.34
CA ASP A 144 -24.40 25.50 12.58
C ASP A 144 -25.13 24.88 13.79
N GLY A 145 -26.12 24.00 13.54
CA GLY A 145 -26.74 23.19 14.59
C GLY A 145 -27.71 23.95 15.51
N VAL A 146 -28.15 25.16 15.13
CA VAL A 146 -29.18 25.90 15.86
C VAL A 146 -30.48 25.88 15.06
N GLN A 147 -31.54 25.32 15.64
CA GLN A 147 -32.89 25.35 15.06
C GLN A 147 -33.31 26.80 14.81
N LYS A 148 -33.66 27.14 13.56
CA LYS A 148 -34.41 28.37 13.30
C LYS A 148 -35.74 28.27 14.05
N ALA A 149 -35.94 29.14 15.04
CA ALA A 149 -37.27 29.39 15.57
C ALA A 149 -38.12 29.94 14.41
N ALA A 150 -39.30 29.36 14.21
CA ALA A 150 -40.27 29.87 13.27
C ALA A 150 -40.93 31.11 13.89
N ASP A 151 -40.91 32.22 13.16
CA ASP A 151 -41.75 33.40 13.41
C ASP A 151 -43.17 33.17 12.86
#